data_AF-A0A950T9F4-F1
#
_entry.id   AF-A0A950T9F4-F1
#
_cell.length_a   1.000
_cell.length_b   1.000
_cell.length_c   1.000
_cell.angle_alpha   90.00
_cell.angle_beta   90.00
_cell.angle_gamma   90.00
#
_symmetry.space_group_name_H-M   'P 1'
#
loop_
_entity.id
_entity.type
_entity.pdbx_description
1 polymer ?
#
loop_
_entity_poly.entity_id
_entity_poly.type
_entity_poly.pdbx_seq_one_letter_code
_entity_poly.pdbx_strand_id
1 'polypeptide(L)'
;MRKTRLLFWLASSMLMLANATFAAELPEACKSYTPAVVGGPMPPPDSDAVVMRWLGNANFEFAYKGKVYLFDAYFDRTPRSHDLGFKASDVSKAEGIFISHAHFDHISDIGPVAKQTGAPVVGAPITAEVAKKLGVPEGQIVVAKGGETLHYGDATVEVALAQHSTIQPGLLDIYASLYKSDSPPFTEEEKKRLDYVQSLGTF
;
A
#
# COMPACT_ATOMS: atom_id res chain seq x y z
N MET A 1 31.87 4.48 83.27
CA MET A 1 30.61 4.88 82.60
C MET A 1 30.90 5.17 81.13
N ARG A 2 30.73 4.19 80.23
CA ARG A 2 30.99 4.33 78.79
C ARG A 2 29.63 4.31 78.06
N LYS A 3 29.26 5.44 77.45
CA LYS A 3 28.05 5.57 76.62
C LYS A 3 28.37 5.05 75.21
N THR A 4 27.78 3.93 74.83
CA THR A 4 27.82 3.42 73.44
C THR A 4 26.68 4.07 72.67
N ARG A 5 26.99 4.93 71.70
CA ARG A 5 26.00 5.45 70.73
C ARG A 5 25.93 4.48 69.56
N LEU A 6 24.79 3.81 69.38
CA LEU A 6 24.46 3.16 68.11
C LEU A 6 24.02 4.24 67.12
N LEU A 7 24.75 4.41 66.02
CA LEU A 7 24.25 5.11 64.85
C LEU A 7 23.45 4.12 64.00
N PHE A 8 22.15 4.36 63.88
CA PHE A 8 21.32 3.74 62.84
C PHE A 8 21.50 4.53 61.54
N TRP A 9 22.07 3.89 60.52
CA TRP A 9 22.00 4.38 59.14
C TRP A 9 20.68 3.91 58.53
N LEU A 10 19.74 4.82 58.31
CA LEU A 10 18.61 4.57 57.42
C LEU A 10 19.10 4.71 55.98
N ALA A 11 19.24 3.57 55.28
CA ALA A 11 19.34 3.58 53.83
C ALA A 11 17.93 3.84 53.25
N SER A 12 17.67 5.07 52.84
CA SER A 12 16.49 5.38 52.01
C SER A 12 16.71 4.80 50.63
N SER A 13 16.13 3.63 50.37
CA SER A 13 15.96 3.11 49.01
C SER A 13 14.92 3.97 48.29
N MET A 14 15.40 4.95 47.55
CA MET A 14 14.56 5.77 46.68
C MET A 14 14.18 4.90 45.46
N LEU A 15 12.99 4.30 45.51
CA LEU A 15 12.42 3.57 44.39
C LEU A 15 12.08 4.61 43.31
N MET A 16 13.00 4.80 42.36
CA MET A 16 12.74 5.55 41.13
C MET A 16 11.68 4.78 40.34
N LEU A 17 10.41 5.10 40.55
CA LEU A 17 9.36 4.79 39.61
C LEU A 17 9.69 5.58 38.33
N ALA A 18 10.42 4.94 37.42
CA ALA A 18 10.53 5.41 36.06
C ALA A 18 9.10 5.44 35.52
N ASN A 19 8.52 6.64 35.46
CA ASN A 19 7.38 6.89 34.60
C ASN A 19 7.85 6.60 33.18
N ALA A 20 7.70 5.36 32.74
CA ALA A 20 7.79 5.02 31.35
C ALA A 20 6.59 5.69 30.68
N THR A 21 6.79 6.95 30.28
CA THR A 21 5.95 7.59 29.29
C THR A 21 6.15 6.83 27.99
N PHE A 22 5.46 5.69 27.84
CA PHE A 22 5.27 5.00 26.57
C PHE A 22 4.24 5.79 25.75
N ALA A 23 4.56 7.04 25.44
CA ALA A 23 4.13 7.59 24.17
C ALA A 23 5.34 7.38 23.26
N ALA A 24 5.40 6.22 22.59
CA ALA A 24 6.33 6.09 21.48
C ALA A 24 6.05 7.29 20.56
N GLU A 25 7.05 8.17 20.38
CA GLU A 25 6.88 9.30 19.48
C GLU A 25 6.48 8.75 18.11
N LEU A 26 5.33 9.21 17.59
CA LEU A 26 4.87 8.79 16.28
C LEU A 26 5.99 9.06 15.27
N PRO A 27 6.40 8.06 14.46
CA PRO A 27 7.43 8.24 13.46
C PRO A 27 7.13 9.46 12.58
N GLU A 28 8.16 10.19 12.14
CA GLU A 28 7.98 11.36 11.27
C GLU A 28 7.19 11.02 9.99
N ALA A 29 7.33 9.78 9.52
CA ALA A 29 6.50 9.23 8.47
C ALA A 29 4.99 9.44 8.72
N CYS A 30 4.49 9.23 9.93
CA CYS A 30 3.06 9.42 10.25
C CYS A 30 2.58 10.88 10.14
N LYS A 31 3.49 11.86 10.07
CA LYS A 31 3.17 13.29 9.99
C LYS A 31 3.31 13.86 8.57
N SER A 32 3.89 13.09 7.65
CA SER A 32 4.08 13.50 6.26
C SER A 32 2.94 13.02 5.36
N TYR A 33 2.57 13.87 4.39
CA TYR A 33 1.66 13.52 3.30
C TYR A 33 2.39 12.95 2.08
N THR A 34 3.73 12.96 2.05
CA THR A 34 4.50 12.38 0.95
C THR A 34 4.62 10.86 1.16
N PRO A 35 4.10 10.02 0.26
CA PRO A 35 4.20 8.57 0.39
C PRO A 35 5.63 8.06 0.27
N ALA A 36 5.95 6.96 0.96
CA ALA A 36 7.26 6.33 0.90
C ALA A 36 7.56 5.75 -0.49
N VAL A 37 6.55 5.30 -1.23
CA VAL A 37 6.69 4.81 -2.62
C VAL A 37 7.27 5.85 -3.58
N VAL A 38 7.11 7.15 -3.28
CA VAL A 38 7.65 8.27 -4.06
C VAL A 38 8.79 9.02 -3.34
N GLY A 39 9.40 8.39 -2.33
CA GLY A 39 10.57 8.96 -1.62
C GLY A 39 10.24 9.77 -0.36
N GLY A 40 9.01 9.69 0.15
CA GLY A 40 8.64 10.24 1.44
C GLY A 40 9.33 9.55 2.64
N PRO A 41 9.19 10.13 3.84
CA PRO A 41 9.79 9.58 5.04
C PRO A 41 9.23 8.20 5.39
N MET A 42 10.12 7.35 5.92
CA MET A 42 9.82 5.99 6.41
C MET A 42 10.04 5.94 7.93
N PRO A 43 9.43 4.98 8.65
CA PRO A 43 9.83 4.70 10.02
C PRO A 43 11.31 4.29 10.10
N PRO A 44 12.01 4.49 11.24
CA PRO A 44 13.38 4.02 11.43
C PRO A 44 13.51 2.53 11.11
N PRO A 45 14.54 2.09 10.36
CA PRO A 45 14.66 0.69 9.94
C PRO A 45 14.79 -0.33 11.06
N ASP A 46 15.24 0.09 12.23
CA ASP A 46 15.36 -0.71 13.46
C ASP A 46 14.06 -0.75 14.27
N SER A 47 13.10 0.14 13.99
CA SER A 47 11.80 0.18 14.66
C SER A 47 10.87 -0.95 14.23
N ASP A 48 9.98 -1.38 15.12
CA ASP A 48 8.87 -2.29 14.79
C ASP A 48 7.61 -1.54 14.31
N ALA A 49 7.70 -0.22 14.15
CA ALA A 49 6.60 0.58 13.63
C ALA A 49 6.35 0.30 12.15
N VAL A 50 5.09 -0.01 11.82
CA VAL A 50 4.57 -0.05 10.45
C VAL A 50 3.81 1.23 10.19
N VAL A 51 4.12 1.91 9.08
CA VAL A 51 3.35 3.06 8.62
C VAL A 51 2.54 2.65 7.40
N MET A 52 1.22 2.62 7.57
CA MET A 52 0.28 2.34 6.49
C MET A 52 -0.25 3.66 5.92
N ARG A 53 -0.31 3.77 4.60
CA ARG A 53 -1.02 4.87 3.94
C ARG A 53 -1.99 4.37 2.91
N TRP A 54 -3.14 5.02 2.87
CA TRP A 54 -4.08 4.90 1.78
C TRP A 54 -3.71 5.88 0.67
N LEU A 55 -3.51 5.35 -0.54
CA LEU A 55 -3.09 6.10 -1.73
C LEU A 55 -4.26 6.29 -2.71
N GLY A 56 -5.49 6.10 -2.25
CA GLY A 56 -6.71 6.21 -3.05
C GLY A 56 -7.16 4.88 -3.69
N ASN A 57 -8.46 4.77 -3.96
CA ASN A 57 -9.10 3.51 -4.38
C ASN A 57 -8.75 2.35 -3.44
N ALA A 58 -8.15 1.28 -3.96
CA ALA A 58 -7.63 0.16 -3.21
C ALA A 58 -6.10 0.18 -3.05
N ASN A 59 -5.42 1.27 -3.44
CA ASN A 59 -3.97 1.35 -3.28
C ASN A 59 -3.57 1.62 -1.84
N PHE A 60 -2.70 0.78 -1.27
CA PHE A 60 -2.10 1.01 0.03
C PHE A 60 -0.59 0.79 -0.01
N GLU A 61 0.17 1.62 0.71
CA GLU A 61 1.56 1.32 1.03
C GLU A 61 1.71 0.95 2.50
N PHE A 62 2.61 0.02 2.77
CA PHE A 62 3.07 -0.33 4.11
C PHE A 62 4.58 -0.11 4.15
N ALA A 63 5.02 0.93 4.84
CA ALA A 63 6.44 1.19 5.08
C ALA A 63 6.88 0.54 6.39
N TYR A 64 7.86 -0.37 6.31
CA TYR A 64 8.32 -1.17 7.46
C TYR A 64 9.76 -1.63 7.24
N LYS A 65 10.61 -1.53 8.27
CA LYS A 65 12.04 -1.93 8.25
C LYS A 65 12.82 -1.41 7.03
N GLY A 66 12.55 -0.17 6.61
CA GLY A 66 13.20 0.45 5.44
C GLY A 66 12.72 -0.05 4.07
N LYS A 67 11.70 -0.91 4.03
CA LYS A 67 11.04 -1.44 2.83
C LYS A 67 9.65 -0.84 2.66
N VAL A 68 9.10 -0.94 1.45
CA VAL A 68 7.72 -0.55 1.14
C VAL A 68 7.02 -1.70 0.46
N TYR A 69 5.91 -2.16 1.03
CA TYR A 69 5.04 -3.19 0.44
C TYR A 69 3.83 -2.48 -0.16
N LEU A 70 3.66 -2.61 -1.47
CA LEU A 70 2.62 -1.92 -2.21
C LEU A 70 1.47 -2.87 -2.49
N PHE A 71 0.25 -2.46 -2.18
CA PHE A 71 -0.98 -3.17 -2.50
C PHE A 71 -1.71 -2.41 -3.59
N ASP A 72 -2.03 -3.09 -4.69
CA ASP A 72 -2.60 -2.54 -5.92
C ASP A 72 -1.76 -1.41 -6.57
N ALA A 73 -1.98 -1.17 -7.86
CA ALA A 73 -1.21 -0.24 -8.68
C ALA A 73 -2.13 0.53 -9.63
N TYR A 74 -3.00 1.37 -9.06
CA TYR A 74 -3.85 2.33 -9.79
C TYR A 74 -3.63 3.78 -9.32
N PHE A 75 -2.61 4.43 -9.89
CA PHE A 75 -2.19 5.81 -9.60
C PHE A 75 -2.64 6.78 -10.69
N ASP A 76 -2.54 6.37 -11.95
CA ASP A 76 -2.93 7.17 -13.09
C ASP A 76 -4.42 6.95 -13.40
N ARG A 77 -5.25 7.45 -12.48
CA ARG A 77 -6.68 7.16 -12.43
C ARG A 77 -7.54 7.83 -13.50
N THR A 78 -8.72 7.26 -13.73
CA THR A 78 -9.81 7.79 -14.54
C THR A 78 -10.21 9.19 -14.08
N PRO A 79 -10.85 9.98 -14.97
CA PRO A 79 -11.38 11.30 -14.62
C PRO A 79 -12.23 11.31 -13.35
N ARG A 80 -12.29 12.47 -12.70
CA ARG A 80 -13.09 12.73 -11.49
C ARG A 80 -12.65 11.94 -10.25
N SER A 81 -11.61 11.13 -10.37
CA SER A 81 -10.85 10.65 -9.21
C SER A 81 -10.11 11.81 -8.56
N HIS A 82 -9.94 11.77 -7.24
CA HIS A 82 -9.12 12.75 -6.54
C HIS A 82 -7.68 12.77 -7.08
N ASP A 83 -7.03 13.93 -7.10
CA ASP A 83 -5.59 13.96 -7.42
C ASP A 83 -4.79 13.35 -6.27
N LEU A 84 -3.81 12.52 -6.60
CA LEU A 84 -2.89 11.93 -5.62
C LEU A 84 -1.70 12.84 -5.33
N GLY A 85 -1.45 13.85 -6.18
CA GLY A 85 -0.27 14.70 -6.09
C GLY A 85 1.01 14.04 -6.61
N PHE A 86 0.90 12.84 -7.20
CA PHE A 86 1.96 12.11 -7.89
C PHE A 86 1.36 11.18 -8.95
N LYS A 87 2.20 10.63 -9.82
CA LYS A 87 1.84 9.71 -10.91
C LYS A 87 2.50 8.35 -10.73
N ALA A 88 2.04 7.37 -11.51
CA ALA A 88 2.68 6.05 -11.57
C ALA A 88 4.20 6.13 -11.84
N SER A 89 4.63 7.10 -12.64
CA SER A 89 6.05 7.35 -12.97
C SER A 89 6.92 7.84 -11.81
N ASP A 90 6.30 8.29 -10.71
CA ASP A 90 7.02 8.75 -9.53
C ASP A 90 7.26 7.60 -8.53
N VAL A 91 6.60 6.46 -8.73
CA VAL A 91 6.66 5.29 -7.86
C VAL A 91 7.99 4.56 -8.08
N SER A 92 8.93 4.79 -7.17
CA SER A 92 10.32 4.36 -7.29
C SER A 92 10.75 3.33 -6.25
N LYS A 93 9.88 2.99 -5.29
CA LYS A 93 10.18 2.00 -4.25
C LYS A 93 9.04 1.02 -4.03
N ALA A 94 9.37 -0.26 -4.15
CA ALA A 94 8.56 -1.38 -3.66
C ALA A 94 9.48 -2.58 -3.41
N GLU A 95 9.23 -3.35 -2.36
CA GLU A 95 9.86 -4.65 -2.09
C GLU A 95 9.05 -5.79 -2.73
N GLY A 96 7.73 -5.59 -2.81
CA GLY A 96 6.78 -6.45 -3.49
C GLY A 96 5.51 -5.66 -3.80
N ILE A 97 4.86 -6.01 -4.90
CA ILE A 97 3.60 -5.40 -5.33
C ILE A 97 2.53 -6.49 -5.32
N PHE A 98 1.54 -6.36 -4.44
CA PHE A 98 0.51 -7.35 -4.19
C PHE A 98 -0.79 -6.88 -4.82
N ILE A 99 -1.22 -7.53 -5.89
CA ILE A 99 -2.45 -7.18 -6.59
C ILE A 99 -3.58 -8.04 -6.06
N SER A 100 -4.60 -7.38 -5.52
CA SER A 100 -5.79 -8.05 -4.97
C SER A 100 -6.54 -8.84 -6.04
N HIS A 101 -6.83 -8.22 -7.18
CA HIS A 101 -7.41 -8.83 -8.37
C HIS A 101 -7.21 -7.95 -9.62
N ALA A 102 -7.49 -8.50 -10.80
CA ALA A 102 -7.06 -7.94 -12.08
C ALA A 102 -8.08 -6.98 -12.75
N HIS A 103 -8.86 -6.24 -11.97
CA HIS A 103 -9.68 -5.14 -12.51
C HIS A 103 -8.82 -3.88 -12.76
N PHE A 104 -9.23 -3.03 -13.71
CA PHE A 104 -8.44 -1.85 -14.09
C PHE A 104 -8.11 -0.92 -12.92
N ASP A 105 -9.04 -0.73 -11.99
CA ASP A 105 -8.89 0.16 -10.84
C ASP A 105 -7.98 -0.43 -9.74
N HIS A 106 -7.42 -1.61 -9.97
CA HIS A 106 -6.45 -2.27 -9.10
C HIS A 106 -5.07 -2.46 -9.76
N ILE A 107 -4.98 -2.55 -11.09
CA ILE A 107 -3.77 -3.07 -11.76
C ILE A 107 -3.22 -2.19 -12.88
N SER A 108 -3.93 -1.16 -13.35
CA SER A 108 -3.61 -0.51 -14.64
C SER A 108 -2.19 0.03 -14.77
N ASP A 109 -1.55 0.44 -13.68
CA ASP A 109 -0.20 0.99 -13.69
C ASP A 109 0.90 -0.01 -13.32
N ILE A 110 0.57 -1.29 -13.17
CA ILE A 110 1.52 -2.30 -12.67
C ILE A 110 2.75 -2.46 -13.58
N GLY A 111 2.57 -2.28 -14.89
CA GLY A 111 3.63 -2.39 -15.91
C GLY A 111 4.79 -1.43 -15.66
N PRO A 112 4.58 -0.10 -15.75
CA PRO A 112 5.62 0.87 -15.44
C PRO A 112 6.13 0.77 -14.00
N VAL A 113 5.25 0.55 -13.01
CA VAL A 113 5.64 0.46 -11.59
C VAL A 113 6.58 -0.73 -11.33
N ALA A 114 6.29 -1.92 -11.87
CA ALA A 114 7.15 -3.10 -11.71
C ALA A 114 8.53 -2.91 -12.37
N LYS A 115 8.56 -2.28 -13.55
CA LYS A 115 9.83 -1.95 -14.25
C LYS A 115 10.67 -0.95 -13.48
N GLN A 116 10.04 0.10 -12.94
CA GLN A 116 10.73 1.18 -12.25
C GLN A 116 11.30 0.72 -10.90
N THR A 117 10.53 -0.08 -10.16
CA THR A 117 10.91 -0.54 -8.82
C THR A 117 11.79 -1.78 -8.84
N GLY A 118 11.72 -2.60 -9.90
CA GLY A 118 12.35 -3.92 -9.91
C GLY A 118 11.60 -4.97 -9.08
N ALA A 119 10.48 -4.61 -8.44
CA ALA A 119 9.77 -5.46 -7.50
C ALA A 119 9.01 -6.61 -8.18
N PRO A 120 8.90 -7.77 -7.52
CA PRO A 120 7.99 -8.83 -7.94
C PRO A 120 6.53 -8.40 -7.78
N VAL A 121 5.71 -8.83 -8.73
CA VAL A 121 4.26 -8.65 -8.78
C VAL A 121 3.59 -9.96 -8.41
N VAL A 122 2.86 -9.96 -7.31
CA VAL A 122 2.16 -11.13 -6.76
C VAL A 122 0.67 -11.00 -7.01
N GLY A 123 0.04 -12.06 -7.51
CA GLY A 123 -1.42 -12.14 -7.57
C GLY A 123 -1.94 -13.44 -8.18
N ALA A 124 -3.25 -13.48 -8.39
CA ALA A 124 -3.96 -14.63 -8.95
C ALA A 124 -3.49 -15.00 -10.38
N PRO A 125 -3.81 -16.20 -10.89
CA PRO A 125 -3.52 -16.55 -12.29
C PRO A 125 -4.00 -15.50 -13.30
N ILE A 126 -5.20 -14.93 -13.08
CA ILE A 126 -5.73 -13.85 -13.93
C ILE A 126 -4.89 -12.56 -13.83
N THR A 127 -4.37 -12.23 -12.64
CA THR A 127 -3.43 -11.12 -12.45
C THR A 127 -2.18 -11.33 -13.29
N ALA A 128 -1.62 -12.53 -13.32
CA ALA A 128 -0.43 -12.82 -14.12
C ALA A 128 -0.67 -12.63 -15.62
N GLU A 129 -1.83 -13.06 -16.13
CA GLU A 129 -2.21 -12.85 -17.53
C GLU A 129 -2.33 -11.36 -17.88
N VAL A 130 -2.99 -10.57 -17.03
CA VAL A 130 -3.16 -9.13 -17.23
C VAL A 130 -1.83 -8.38 -17.06
N ALA A 131 -1.02 -8.73 -16.05
CA ALA A 131 0.30 -8.15 -15.82
C ALA A 131 1.23 -8.31 -17.04
N LYS A 132 1.21 -9.47 -17.70
CA LYS A 132 1.96 -9.69 -18.95
C LYS A 132 1.49 -8.75 -20.06
N LYS A 133 0.18 -8.55 -20.23
CA LYS A 133 -0.39 -7.63 -21.23
C LYS A 133 0.00 -6.18 -20.94
N LEU A 134 0.04 -5.81 -19.66
CA LEU A 134 0.52 -4.50 -19.18
C LEU A 134 2.04 -4.35 -19.23
N GLY A 135 2.75 -5.37 -19.71
CA GLY A 135 4.17 -5.32 -19.99
C GLY A 135 5.06 -5.51 -18.75
N VAL A 136 4.55 -6.11 -17.67
CA VAL A 136 5.39 -6.56 -16.55
C VAL A 136 6.40 -7.61 -17.06
N PRO A 137 7.71 -7.45 -16.79
CA PRO A 137 8.71 -8.47 -17.07
C PRO A 137 8.32 -9.83 -16.49
N GLU A 138 8.35 -10.89 -17.31
CA GLU A 138 7.86 -12.21 -16.87
C GLU A 138 8.56 -12.74 -15.62
N GLY A 139 9.86 -12.46 -15.46
CA GLY A 139 10.64 -12.85 -14.28
C GLY A 139 10.25 -12.16 -12.97
N GLN A 140 9.42 -11.11 -13.03
CA GLN A 140 8.87 -10.44 -11.85
C GLN A 140 7.50 -10.99 -11.45
N ILE A 141 6.85 -11.83 -12.26
CA ILE A 141 5.48 -12.27 -12.00
C ILE A 141 5.47 -13.51 -11.11
N VAL A 142 4.78 -13.41 -9.97
CA VAL A 142 4.59 -14.50 -9.00
C VAL A 142 3.11 -14.83 -8.92
N VAL A 143 2.75 -16.06 -9.30
CA VAL A 143 1.35 -16.53 -9.23
C VAL A 143 1.07 -17.11 -7.84
N ALA A 144 0.00 -16.63 -7.20
CA ALA A 144 -0.53 -17.18 -5.96
C ALA A 144 -2.02 -17.55 -6.13
N LYS A 145 -2.47 -18.63 -5.50
CA LYS A 145 -3.84 -19.17 -5.63
C LYS A 145 -4.66 -19.08 -4.35
N GLY A 146 -4.02 -18.74 -3.23
CA GLY A 146 -4.58 -18.76 -1.89
C GLY A 146 -4.00 -19.93 -1.08
N GLY A 147 -3.60 -19.61 0.15
CA GLY A 147 -2.94 -20.52 1.09
C GLY A 147 -1.41 -20.43 1.09
N GLU A 148 -0.80 -19.71 0.16
CA GLU A 148 0.66 -19.51 0.15
C GLU A 148 1.11 -18.57 1.27
N THR A 149 2.23 -18.92 1.91
CA THR A 149 3.00 -18.03 2.78
C THR A 149 4.27 -17.62 2.04
N LEU A 150 4.44 -16.34 1.79
CA LEU A 150 5.56 -15.75 1.07
C LEU A 150 6.39 -14.86 2.00
N HIS A 151 7.68 -14.70 1.70
CA HIS A 151 8.58 -13.85 2.47
C HIS A 151 9.16 -12.75 1.59
N TYR A 152 9.04 -11.51 2.05
CA TYR A 152 9.57 -10.32 1.39
C TYR A 152 10.25 -9.46 2.44
N GLY A 153 11.58 -9.44 2.45
CA GLY A 153 12.36 -8.81 3.53
C GLY A 153 11.92 -9.30 4.91
N ASP A 154 11.55 -8.37 5.78
CA ASP A 154 11.08 -8.61 7.14
C ASP A 154 9.58 -8.91 7.25
N ALA A 155 8.86 -8.95 6.12
CA ALA A 155 7.43 -9.25 6.09
C ALA A 155 7.16 -10.70 5.68
N THR A 156 6.20 -11.31 6.39
CA THR A 156 5.55 -12.55 5.97
C THR A 156 4.19 -12.19 5.40
N VAL A 157 3.91 -12.67 4.18
CA VAL A 157 2.68 -12.40 3.44
C VAL A 157 1.92 -13.72 3.29
N GLU A 158 0.74 -13.78 3.90
CA GLU A 158 -0.17 -14.91 3.76
C GLU A 158 -1.23 -14.57 2.73
N VAL A 159 -1.24 -15.29 1.61
CA VAL A 159 -2.19 -15.06 0.54
C VAL A 159 -3.48 -15.78 0.87
N ALA A 160 -4.58 -15.05 1.00
CA ALA A 160 -5.91 -15.62 1.22
C ALA A 160 -6.70 -15.71 -0.08
N LEU A 161 -7.46 -16.80 -0.25
CA LEU A 161 -8.47 -16.86 -1.31
C LEU A 161 -9.60 -15.88 -0.97
N ALA A 162 -9.87 -14.93 -1.86
CA ALA A 162 -10.95 -13.97 -1.70
C ALA A 162 -12.06 -14.21 -2.74
N GLN A 163 -13.31 -14.07 -2.30
CA GLN A 163 -14.45 -14.00 -3.20
C GLN A 163 -14.80 -12.52 -3.40
N HIS A 164 -14.71 -12.07 -4.65
CA HIS A 164 -15.12 -10.71 -5.04
C HIS A 164 -16.62 -10.74 -5.42
N SER A 165 -17.00 -10.13 -6.55
CA SER A 165 -18.40 -9.99 -6.96
C SER A 165 -18.84 -11.06 -7.95
N THR A 166 -20.12 -11.45 -7.88
CA THR A 166 -20.82 -12.12 -8.98
C THR A 166 -21.69 -11.09 -9.68
N ILE A 167 -21.40 -10.80 -10.94
CA ILE A 167 -22.15 -9.79 -11.69
C ILE A 167 -23.45 -10.42 -12.18
N GLN A 168 -24.59 -9.95 -11.66
CA GLN A 168 -25.89 -10.37 -12.16
C GLN A 168 -26.11 -9.86 -13.58
N PRO A 169 -26.73 -10.65 -14.47
CA PRO A 169 -27.06 -10.19 -15.82
C PRO A 169 -27.82 -8.86 -15.80
N GLY A 170 -27.38 -7.90 -16.61
CA GLY A 170 -27.99 -6.56 -16.73
C GLY A 170 -27.63 -5.56 -15.63
N LEU A 171 -26.94 -5.96 -14.56
CA LEU A 171 -26.58 -5.05 -13.47
C LEU A 171 -25.62 -3.95 -13.93
N LEU A 172 -24.64 -4.28 -14.78
CA LEU A 172 -23.72 -3.29 -15.35
C LEU A 172 -24.44 -2.28 -16.24
N ASP A 173 -25.44 -2.72 -17.03
CA ASP A 173 -26.20 -1.82 -17.90
C ASP A 173 -27.03 -0.83 -17.08
N ILE A 174 -27.62 -1.29 -15.97
CA ILE A 174 -28.36 -0.45 -15.02
C ILE A 174 -27.42 0.60 -14.41
N TYR A 175 -26.25 0.19 -13.91
CA TYR A 175 -25.29 1.14 -13.34
C TYR A 175 -24.77 2.12 -14.39
N ALA A 176 -24.41 1.66 -15.59
CA ALA A 176 -23.99 2.52 -16.68
C ALA A 176 -25.07 3.56 -17.05
N SER A 177 -26.33 3.16 -17.06
CA SER A 177 -27.47 4.04 -17.33
C SER A 177 -27.67 5.07 -16.22
N LEU A 178 -27.53 4.66 -14.96
CA LEU A 178 -27.59 5.56 -13.80
C LEU A 178 -26.45 6.58 -13.85
N TYR A 179 -25.20 6.14 -14.04
CA TYR A 179 -24.06 7.04 -14.15
C TYR A 179 -24.22 8.04 -15.30
N LYS A 180 -24.70 7.59 -16.46
CA LYS A 180 -24.97 8.46 -17.61
C LYS A 180 -26.05 9.51 -17.31
N SER A 181 -27.03 9.17 -16.47
CA SER A 181 -28.12 10.08 -16.09
C SER A 181 -27.72 11.09 -15.02
N ASP A 182 -26.88 10.67 -14.07
CA ASP A 182 -26.55 11.46 -12.87
C ASP A 182 -25.27 12.29 -13.06
N SER A 183 -24.36 11.83 -13.92
CA SER A 183 -23.09 12.51 -14.15
C SER A 183 -23.18 13.51 -15.31
N PRO A 184 -22.60 14.73 -15.18
CA PRO A 184 -22.44 15.61 -16.33
C PRO A 184 -21.57 14.94 -17.40
N PRO A 185 -21.77 15.27 -18.69
CA PRO A 185 -20.92 14.77 -19.76
C PRO A 185 -19.44 15.05 -19.48
N PHE A 186 -18.55 14.15 -19.90
CA PHE A 186 -17.12 14.39 -19.79
C PHE A 186 -16.69 15.60 -20.63
N THR A 187 -15.80 16.42 -20.08
CA THR A 187 -15.06 17.41 -20.87
C THR A 187 -14.12 16.71 -21.86
N GLU A 188 -13.61 17.42 -22.86
CA GLU A 188 -12.64 16.84 -23.81
C GLU A 188 -11.35 16.37 -23.14
N GLU A 189 -10.95 17.01 -22.03
CA GLU A 189 -9.79 16.58 -21.23
C GLU A 189 -10.10 15.30 -20.47
N GLU A 190 -11.27 15.21 -19.85
CA GLU A 190 -11.72 13.99 -19.17
C GLU A 190 -11.82 12.81 -20.15
N LYS A 191 -12.34 13.02 -21.35
CA LYS A 191 -12.37 11.98 -22.40
C LYS A 191 -10.98 11.48 -22.75
N LYS A 192 -10.03 12.38 -23.05
CA LYS A 192 -8.64 12.00 -23.35
C LYS A 192 -8.02 11.20 -22.21
N ARG A 193 -8.29 11.58 -20.95
CA ARG A 193 -7.80 10.83 -19.81
C ARG A 193 -8.45 9.46 -19.69
N LEU A 194 -9.76 9.36 -19.88
CA LEU A 194 -10.45 8.06 -19.89
C LEU A 194 -9.91 7.14 -21.00
N ASP A 195 -9.78 7.67 -22.22
CA ASP A 195 -9.25 6.94 -23.37
C ASP A 195 -7.83 6.43 -23.10
N TYR A 196 -7.00 7.23 -22.42
CA TYR A 196 -5.67 6.80 -22.00
C TYR A 196 -5.73 5.60 -21.05
N VAL A 197 -6.50 5.67 -19.96
CA VAL A 197 -6.59 4.54 -19.00
C VAL A 197 -7.17 3.30 -19.70
N GLN A 198 -8.18 3.48 -20.57
CA GLN A 198 -8.75 2.39 -21.37
C GLN A 198 -7.75 1.75 -22.33
N SER A 199 -6.85 2.55 -22.91
CA SER A 199 -5.81 2.05 -23.83
C SER A 199 -4.80 1.11 -23.16
N LEU A 200 -4.72 1.08 -21.83
CA LEU A 200 -3.88 0.14 -21.08
C LEU A 200 -4.41 -1.29 -21.17
N GLY A 201 -5.68 -1.50 -21.58
CA GLY A 201 -6.22 -2.83 -21.87
C GLY A 201 -6.74 -3.60 -20.65
N THR A 202 -7.19 -2.86 -19.63
CA THR A 202 -7.71 -3.39 -18.36
C THR A 202 -9.22 -3.23 -18.18
N PHE A 203 -9.88 -2.53 -19.10
CA PHE A 203 -11.34 -2.34 -19.18
C PHE A 203 -12.04 -3.44 -19.97
#